data_AF-A0A2R6NF33-F1
#
_entry.id   AF-A0A2R6NF33-F1
#
_cell.length_a   1.000
_cell.length_b   1.000
_cell.length_c   1.000
_cell.angle_alpha   90.00
_cell.angle_beta   90.00
_cell.angle_gamma   90.00
#
_symmetry.space_group_name_H-M   'P 1'
#
loop_
_entity.id
_entity.type
_entity.pdbx_description
1 polymer ?
#
loop_
_entity_poly.entity_id
_entity_poly.type
_entity_poly.pdbx_seq_one_letter_code
_entity_poly.pdbx_strand_id
1 'polypeptide(L)'
;MRISHTEWLILIFSQGGIQGTVESPLKGEFRLQSDHLVCFELPLPEIYYISKHIYFSWLAIPERLANGNPLAVSSAGSYRRPELTVINIAADQAKLQNRFQFIFEAMGQIGTDPTTLIDCSEVLPVPPPLPASSIPHFPAGKTNNDVEQACAETPFPTLPTQPGPQTAVPQV
;
A
#
# COMPACT_ATOMS: atom_id res chain seq x y z
N MET A 1 -39.26 -1.45 -11.33
CA MET A 1 -39.13 -0.22 -10.53
C MET A 1 -38.22 0.73 -11.29
N ARG A 2 -38.74 1.79 -11.92
CA ARG A 2 -37.93 2.79 -12.66
C ARG A 2 -37.50 3.86 -11.65
N ILE A 3 -36.19 3.97 -11.41
CA ILE A 3 -35.63 5.06 -10.60
C ILE A 3 -35.40 6.25 -11.53
N SER A 4 -35.91 7.42 -11.14
CA SER A 4 -36.04 8.60 -11.98
C SER A 4 -34.78 9.47 -11.97
N HIS A 5 -34.60 10.23 -13.05
CA HIS A 5 -33.39 10.96 -13.46
C HIS A 5 -32.92 12.09 -12.51
N THR A 6 -33.57 12.31 -11.38
CA THR A 6 -33.35 13.48 -10.50
C THR A 6 -32.62 13.17 -9.19
N GLU A 7 -32.35 11.90 -8.88
CA GLU A 7 -31.55 11.48 -7.71
C GLU A 7 -30.03 11.39 -8.00
N TRP A 8 -29.58 11.84 -9.17
CA TRP A 8 -28.17 11.79 -9.59
C TRP A 8 -27.30 12.93 -9.05
N LEU A 9 -27.87 13.95 -8.40
CA LEU A 9 -27.15 15.20 -8.09
C LEU A 9 -26.54 15.26 -6.68
N ILE A 10 -26.75 14.28 -5.80
CA ILE A 10 -26.25 14.33 -4.41
C ILE A 10 -24.98 13.49 -4.18
N LEU A 11 -24.55 12.68 -5.17
CA LEU A 11 -23.32 11.86 -5.06
C LEU A 11 -22.10 12.48 -5.76
N ILE A 12 -22.12 13.75 -6.14
CA ILE A 12 -21.03 14.39 -6.91
C ILE A 12 -19.97 15.04 -5.99
N PHE A 13 -19.54 14.29 -4.97
CA PHE A 13 -18.13 14.28 -4.56
C PHE A 13 -17.51 12.87 -4.77
N SER A 14 -18.32 11.91 -5.24
CA SER A 14 -17.95 10.75 -6.04
C SER A 14 -18.10 11.13 -7.52
N GLN A 15 -17.15 11.89 -8.06
CA GLN A 15 -17.11 12.14 -9.50
C GLN A 15 -16.48 10.93 -10.20
N GLY A 16 -17.26 9.85 -10.36
CA GLY A 16 -16.88 8.78 -11.28
C GLY A 16 -16.65 9.38 -12.67
N GLY A 17 -15.47 9.15 -13.24
CA GLY A 17 -15.09 9.69 -14.55
C GLY A 17 -13.74 10.42 -14.60
N ILE A 18 -13.05 10.59 -13.47
CA ILE A 18 -11.65 11.04 -13.47
C ILE A 18 -10.75 9.81 -13.64
N GLN A 19 -9.93 9.81 -14.69
CA GLN A 19 -8.98 8.72 -14.96
C GLN A 19 -8.08 8.49 -13.74
N GLY A 20 -7.93 7.22 -13.34
CA GLY A 20 -7.06 6.83 -12.23
C GLY A 20 -7.68 7.00 -10.85
N THR A 21 -8.99 7.22 -10.75
CA THR A 21 -9.73 7.34 -9.47
C THR A 21 -10.77 6.24 -9.33
N VAL A 22 -11.05 5.85 -8.09
CA VAL A 22 -12.10 4.88 -7.74
C VAL A 22 -12.88 5.36 -6.52
N GLU A 23 -14.01 4.72 -6.22
CA GLU A 23 -14.86 5.08 -5.07
C GLU A 23 -14.10 4.90 -3.73
N SER A 24 -14.21 5.90 -2.84
CA SER A 24 -13.66 5.84 -1.48
C SER A 24 -14.75 5.49 -0.46
N PRO A 25 -14.42 4.72 0.60
CA PRO A 25 -15.37 4.33 1.64
C PRO A 25 -15.75 5.46 2.61
N LEU A 26 -15.02 6.60 2.60
CA LEU A 26 -15.27 7.74 3.48
C LEU A 26 -15.54 9.01 2.68
N LYS A 27 -16.48 9.83 3.18
CA LYS A 27 -16.75 11.14 2.60
C LYS A 27 -15.53 12.06 2.80
N GLY A 28 -15.08 12.70 1.72
CA GLY A 28 -13.93 13.59 1.75
C GLY A 28 -12.57 12.88 1.62
N GLU A 29 -12.55 11.55 1.62
CA GLU A 29 -11.36 10.78 1.30
C GLU A 29 -11.31 10.51 -0.22
N PHE A 30 -10.11 10.55 -0.77
CA PHE A 30 -9.85 10.29 -2.17
C PHE A 30 -9.10 8.97 -2.33
N ARG A 31 -9.47 8.17 -3.34
CA ARG A 31 -8.82 6.87 -3.59
C ARG A 31 -8.33 6.79 -5.04
N LEU A 32 -7.02 6.52 -5.19
CA LEU A 32 -6.40 6.25 -6.48
C LEU A 32 -6.65 4.80 -6.92
N GLN A 33 -6.79 4.61 -8.23
CA GLN A 33 -6.93 3.28 -8.83
C GLN A 33 -5.69 2.42 -8.56
N SER A 34 -4.48 2.99 -8.57
CA SER A 34 -3.24 2.27 -8.26
C SER A 34 -3.29 1.65 -6.86
N ASP A 35 -3.71 2.43 -5.86
CA ASP A 35 -3.68 2.03 -4.45
C ASP A 35 -4.74 0.96 -4.17
N HIS A 36 -5.91 1.11 -4.80
CA HIS A 36 -6.92 0.07 -4.81
C HIS A 36 -6.35 -1.24 -5.38
N LEU A 37 -5.76 -1.22 -6.57
CA LEU A 37 -5.23 -2.43 -7.20
C LEU A 37 -4.06 -3.05 -6.41
N VAL A 38 -3.15 -2.24 -5.87
CA VAL A 38 -2.02 -2.72 -5.05
C VAL A 38 -2.50 -3.48 -3.81
N CYS A 39 -3.65 -3.10 -3.23
CA CYS A 39 -4.23 -3.81 -2.09
C CYS A 39 -4.90 -5.13 -2.47
N PHE A 40 -5.26 -5.31 -3.75
CA PHE A 40 -6.13 -6.37 -4.23
C PHE A 40 -5.50 -7.35 -5.21
N GLU A 41 -4.29 -7.08 -5.70
CA GLU A 41 -3.61 -7.90 -6.70
C GLU A 41 -3.37 -9.31 -6.13
N LEU A 42 -4.40 -10.14 -6.30
CA LEU A 42 -4.36 -11.57 -6.07
C LEU A 42 -3.46 -12.20 -7.12
N PRO A 43 -2.72 -13.26 -6.76
CA PRO A 43 -1.92 -14.01 -7.71
C PRO A 43 -2.81 -14.44 -8.88
N LEU A 44 -2.37 -14.13 -10.11
CA LEU A 44 -2.97 -14.68 -11.32
C LEU A 44 -3.21 -16.20 -11.09
N PRO A 45 -4.38 -16.74 -11.49
CA PRO A 45 -4.65 -18.16 -11.33
C PRO A 45 -3.51 -18.98 -11.95
N GLU A 46 -3.15 -20.12 -11.33
CA GLU A 46 -1.96 -20.96 -11.60
C GLU A 46 -1.61 -21.21 -13.08
N ILE A 47 -2.58 -21.04 -13.98
CA ILE A 47 -2.45 -21.15 -15.43
C ILE A 47 -1.44 -20.16 -16.04
N TYR A 48 -1.23 -18.98 -15.44
CA TYR A 48 -0.25 -17.98 -15.93
C TYR A 48 1.18 -18.18 -15.39
N TYR A 49 1.36 -19.03 -14.38
CA TYR A 49 2.65 -19.25 -13.72
C TYR A 49 3.63 -20.04 -14.59
N ILE A 50 3.13 -21.01 -15.35
CA ILE A 50 3.95 -21.83 -16.26
C ILE A 50 4.49 -20.99 -17.43
N SER A 51 3.67 -20.06 -17.96
CA SER A 51 4.06 -19.22 -19.09
C SER A 51 5.13 -18.19 -18.71
N LYS A 52 5.04 -17.58 -17.50
CA LYS A 52 6.07 -16.65 -17.01
C LYS A 52 7.39 -17.36 -16.68
N HIS A 53 7.40 -18.56 -16.10
CA HIS A 53 8.65 -19.29 -15.83
C HIS A 53 9.42 -19.64 -17.11
N ILE A 54 8.72 -20.01 -18.18
CA ILE A 54 9.33 -20.26 -19.49
C ILE A 54 9.91 -18.97 -20.09
N TYR A 55 9.21 -17.84 -19.94
CA TYR A 55 9.67 -16.54 -20.46
C TYR A 55 10.83 -15.94 -19.64
N PHE A 56 10.82 -16.10 -18.32
CA PHE A 56 11.85 -15.59 -17.40
C PHE A 56 13.15 -16.39 -17.48
N SER A 57 13.07 -17.70 -17.78
CA SER A 57 14.24 -18.55 -18.04
C SER A 57 15.01 -18.12 -19.30
N TRP A 58 14.32 -17.53 -20.29
CA TRP A 58 14.93 -17.04 -21.53
C TRP A 58 15.50 -15.62 -21.44
N LEU A 59 15.18 -14.85 -20.40
CA LEU A 59 15.70 -13.49 -20.16
C LEU A 59 16.66 -13.42 -18.97
N ALA A 60 17.15 -14.57 -18.48
CA ALA A 60 18.22 -14.63 -17.49
C ALA A 60 19.50 -14.01 -18.06
N ILE A 61 19.69 -12.71 -17.80
CA ILE A 61 20.99 -12.06 -17.79
C ILE A 61 21.85 -12.86 -16.80
N PRO A 62 23.05 -13.34 -17.19
CA PRO A 62 23.82 -14.26 -16.38
C PRO A 62 24.16 -13.67 -15.01
N GLU A 63 23.86 -14.45 -13.97
CA GLU A 63 24.21 -14.25 -12.56
C GLU A 63 25.73 -14.12 -12.36
N ARG A 64 26.31 -12.95 -12.63
CA ARG A 64 27.73 -12.72 -12.34
C ARG A 64 28.05 -11.34 -11.76
N LEU A 65 27.16 -10.79 -10.93
CA LEU A 65 27.48 -9.65 -10.05
C LEU A 65 26.75 -9.70 -8.68
N ALA A 66 26.41 -10.88 -8.17
CA ALA A 66 25.76 -11.03 -6.85
C ALA A 66 26.72 -11.43 -5.72
N ASN A 67 28.04 -11.43 -5.96
CA ASN A 67 29.03 -11.80 -4.94
C ASN A 67 29.73 -10.54 -4.43
N GLY A 68 29.12 -9.86 -3.45
CA GLY A 68 29.87 -8.90 -2.62
C GLY A 68 29.13 -7.65 -2.14
N ASN A 69 27.91 -7.37 -2.60
CA ASN A 69 27.16 -6.20 -2.12
C ASN A 69 26.00 -6.62 -1.20
N PRO A 70 26.01 -6.28 0.11
CA PRO A 70 24.88 -6.52 1.01
C PRO A 70 23.60 -5.76 0.61
N LEU A 71 23.65 -4.86 -0.39
CA LEU A 71 22.48 -4.22 -1.00
C LEU A 71 21.80 -5.05 -2.10
N ALA A 72 22.33 -6.23 -2.44
CA ALA A 72 21.57 -7.25 -3.18
C ALA A 72 20.54 -7.90 -2.24
N VAL A 73 19.60 -7.09 -1.74
CA VAL A 73 18.34 -7.59 -1.22
C VAL A 73 17.79 -8.56 -2.26
N SER A 74 17.39 -9.72 -1.77
CA SER A 74 16.54 -10.70 -2.42
C SER A 74 15.22 -10.07 -2.90
N SER A 75 15.29 -9.17 -3.88
CA SER A 75 14.19 -8.38 -4.42
C SER A 75 13.22 -9.24 -5.23
N ALA A 76 13.60 -10.47 -5.59
CA ALA A 76 12.72 -11.44 -6.22
C ALA A 76 11.75 -12.13 -5.24
N GLY A 77 11.95 -12.01 -3.92
CA GLY A 77 11.14 -12.71 -2.91
C GLY A 77 10.06 -11.85 -2.24
N SER A 78 10.39 -10.60 -1.88
CA SER A 78 9.49 -9.73 -1.10
C SER A 78 8.45 -8.96 -1.94
N TYR A 79 8.67 -8.76 -3.24
CA TYR A 79 7.74 -8.03 -4.11
C TYR A 79 6.68 -8.93 -4.78
N ARG A 80 6.62 -10.22 -4.41
CA ARG A 80 5.72 -11.18 -5.06
C ARG A 80 4.28 -11.17 -4.54
N ARG A 81 4.00 -10.47 -3.42
CA ARG A 81 2.67 -10.37 -2.79
C ARG A 81 2.44 -9.01 -2.12
N PRO A 82 2.08 -7.97 -2.89
CA PRO A 82 1.79 -6.64 -2.34
C PRO A 82 0.63 -6.69 -1.33
N GLU A 83 -0.40 -7.51 -1.57
CA GLU A 83 -1.57 -7.68 -0.70
C GLU A 83 -1.18 -8.17 0.70
N LEU A 84 -0.28 -9.16 0.77
CA LEU A 84 0.21 -9.67 2.04
C LEU A 84 1.06 -8.61 2.75
N THR A 85 1.87 -7.85 2.03
CA THR A 85 2.72 -6.80 2.60
C THR A 85 1.88 -5.68 3.20
N VAL A 86 0.82 -5.26 2.51
CA VAL A 86 -0.11 -4.22 2.98
C VAL A 86 -0.84 -4.65 4.25
N ILE A 87 -1.37 -5.89 4.31
CA ILE A 87 -2.03 -6.41 5.53
C ILE A 87 -1.04 -6.44 6.71
N ASN A 88 0.20 -6.83 6.44
CA ASN A 88 1.25 -6.98 7.44
C ASN A 88 1.70 -5.67 8.10
N ILE A 89 1.48 -4.51 7.45
CA ILE A 89 1.83 -3.20 8.02
C ILE A 89 0.63 -2.53 8.70
N ALA A 90 -0.59 -3.02 8.51
CA ALA A 90 -1.83 -2.37 8.98
C ALA A 90 -1.91 -2.21 10.51
N ALA A 91 -1.35 -3.16 11.26
CA ALA A 91 -1.34 -3.15 12.73
C ALA A 91 0.08 -3.07 13.33
N ASP A 92 1.11 -2.91 12.50
CA ASP A 92 2.53 -2.96 12.92
C ASP A 92 3.26 -1.67 12.54
N GLN A 93 3.26 -0.72 13.48
CA GLN A 93 3.88 0.58 13.30
C GLN A 93 5.40 0.50 13.10
N ALA A 94 6.08 -0.39 13.82
CA ALA A 94 7.53 -0.53 13.73
C ALA A 94 7.92 -1.05 12.35
N LYS A 95 7.17 -2.01 11.82
CA LYS A 95 7.38 -2.56 10.47
C LYS A 95 7.12 -1.52 9.38
N LEU A 96 6.10 -0.69 9.54
CA LEU A 96 5.84 0.43 8.62
C LEU A 96 7.02 1.41 8.62
N GLN A 97 7.45 1.88 9.79
CA GLN A 97 8.54 2.86 9.92
C GLN A 97 9.87 2.33 9.37
N ASN A 98 10.26 1.11 9.74
CA ASN A 98 11.52 0.52 9.29
C ASN A 98 11.55 0.31 7.77
N ARG A 99 10.45 -0.13 7.17
CA ARG A 99 10.36 -0.33 5.72
C ARG A 99 10.34 1.01 4.97
N PHE A 100 9.62 1.99 5.50
CA PHE A 100 9.55 3.31 4.89
C PHE A 100 10.91 4.02 4.94
N GLN A 101 11.62 3.96 6.07
CA GLN A 101 12.97 4.51 6.19
C GLN A 101 13.91 3.93 5.13
N PHE A 102 13.96 2.60 5.04
CA PHE A 102 14.83 1.91 4.09
C PHE A 102 14.53 2.26 2.64
N ILE A 103 13.26 2.24 2.23
CA ILE A 103 12.91 2.49 0.84
C ILE A 103 13.09 3.97 0.46
N PHE A 104 12.84 4.89 1.39
CA PHE A 104 13.01 6.31 1.15
C PHE A 104 14.48 6.69 0.99
N GLU A 105 15.37 6.06 1.77
CA GLU A 105 16.82 6.17 1.59
C GLU A 105 17.25 5.66 0.21
N ALA A 106 16.80 4.46 -0.18
CA ALA A 106 17.11 3.90 -1.49
C ALA A 106 16.59 4.76 -2.64
N MET A 107 15.37 5.32 -2.52
CA MET A 107 14.80 6.24 -3.51
C MET A 107 15.61 7.53 -3.65
N GLY A 108 16.17 8.05 -2.55
CA GLY A 108 17.03 9.24 -2.56
C GLY A 108 18.39 9.01 -3.22
N GLN A 109 18.81 7.75 -3.39
CA GLN A 109 20.11 7.38 -3.95
C GLN A 109 20.01 6.88 -5.40
N ILE A 110 18.83 6.87 -6.01
CA ILE A 110 18.64 6.40 -7.40
C ILE A 110 19.51 7.23 -8.36
N GLY A 111 20.37 6.56 -9.12
CA GLY A 111 21.25 7.20 -10.09
C GLY A 111 22.57 7.73 -9.51
N THR A 112 22.89 7.42 -8.25
CA THR A 112 24.15 7.76 -7.58
C THR A 112 24.89 6.52 -7.09
N ASP A 113 26.18 6.65 -6.77
CA ASP A 113 26.92 5.60 -6.07
C ASP A 113 26.91 5.91 -4.56
N PRO A 114 26.24 5.10 -3.73
CA PRO A 114 26.13 5.36 -2.29
C PRO A 114 27.48 5.38 -1.56
N THR A 115 28.53 4.79 -2.14
CA THR A 115 29.88 4.84 -1.54
C THR A 115 30.57 6.19 -1.70
N THR A 116 30.04 7.05 -2.58
CA THR A 116 30.55 8.39 -2.86
C THR A 116 29.75 9.50 -2.18
N LEU A 117 28.69 9.13 -1.46
CA LEU A 117 27.81 10.07 -0.76
C LEU A 117 28.30 10.30 0.68
N ILE A 118 28.03 11.50 1.19
CA ILE A 118 28.26 11.86 2.59
C ILE A 118 26.94 11.69 3.34
N ASP A 119 26.98 11.02 4.48
CA ASP A 119 25.83 10.90 5.38
C ASP A 119 25.63 12.23 6.14
N CYS A 120 24.49 12.86 5.91
CA CYS A 120 24.06 14.11 6.56
C CYS A 120 22.79 13.90 7.41
N SER A 121 22.47 12.65 7.77
CA SER A 121 21.24 12.31 8.47
C SER A 121 21.15 12.93 9.88
N GLU A 122 22.26 13.37 10.47
CA GLU A 122 22.32 14.04 11.76
C GLU A 122 21.64 15.43 11.78
N VAL A 123 21.47 16.04 10.60
CA VAL A 123 20.76 17.32 10.45
C VAL A 123 19.25 17.12 10.44
N LEU A 124 18.77 15.89 10.20
CA LEU A 124 17.35 15.59 10.19
C LEU A 124 16.80 15.59 11.62
N PRO A 125 15.70 16.32 11.88
CA PRO A 125 15.08 16.32 13.20
C PRO A 125 14.53 14.94 13.54
N VAL A 126 14.64 14.55 14.82
CA VAL A 126 14.04 13.32 15.31
C VAL A 126 12.51 13.45 15.26
N PRO A 127 11.77 12.49 14.65
CA PRO A 127 10.33 12.54 14.60
C PRO A 127 9.70 12.50 16.00
N PRO A 128 8.64 13.31 16.26
CA PRO A 128 7.92 13.23 17.52
C PRO A 128 7.25 11.86 17.67
N PRO A 129 7.09 11.36 18.92
CA PRO A 129 6.35 10.13 19.15
C PRO A 129 4.90 10.29 18.71
N LEU A 130 4.31 9.19 18.23
CA LEU A 130 2.89 9.21 17.88
C LEU A 130 2.02 9.44 19.14
N PRO A 131 0.92 10.19 19.01
CA PRO A 131 -0.02 10.37 20.11
C PRO A 131 -0.66 9.02 20.47
N ALA A 132 -1.05 8.82 21.73
CA ALA A 132 -1.69 7.57 22.17
C ALA A 132 -2.98 7.22 21.39
N SER A 133 -3.59 8.20 20.71
CA SER A 133 -4.74 8.02 19.82
C SER A 133 -4.40 7.43 18.44
N SER A 134 -3.12 7.24 18.12
CA SER A 134 -2.65 6.73 16.81
C SER A 134 -2.71 5.21 16.69
N ILE A 135 -3.37 4.51 17.63
CA ILE A 135 -3.58 3.07 17.52
C ILE A 135 -4.44 2.84 16.26
N PRO A 136 -4.06 1.92 15.36
CA PRO A 136 -4.86 1.61 14.17
C PRO A 136 -6.31 1.27 14.56
N HIS A 137 -7.27 1.98 13.97
CA HIS A 137 -8.69 1.84 14.26
C HIS A 137 -9.52 2.05 13.00
N PHE A 138 -10.71 1.45 12.97
CA PHE A 138 -11.68 1.75 11.93
C PHE A 138 -12.34 3.10 12.19
N PRO A 139 -12.61 3.89 11.13
CA PRO A 139 -13.46 5.07 11.21
C PRO A 139 -14.84 4.73 11.76
N ALA A 140 -15.50 5.71 12.37
CA ALA A 140 -16.85 5.56 12.89
C ALA A 140 -17.83 5.04 11.81
N GLY A 141 -18.61 4.02 12.16
CA GLY A 141 -19.55 3.35 11.24
C GLY A 141 -18.92 2.30 10.33
N LYS A 142 -17.60 2.09 10.39
CA LYS A 142 -16.90 1.02 9.66
C LYS A 142 -16.44 -0.10 10.59
N THR A 143 -16.49 -1.31 10.09
CA THR A 143 -16.14 -2.53 10.82
C THR A 143 -15.32 -3.46 9.95
N ASN A 144 -14.86 -4.58 10.51
CA ASN A 144 -14.17 -5.61 9.73
C ASN A 144 -15.04 -6.18 8.59
N ASN A 145 -16.38 -6.04 8.67
CA ASN A 145 -17.28 -6.45 7.58
C ASN A 145 -17.19 -5.55 6.34
N ASP A 146 -16.68 -4.33 6.49
CA ASP A 146 -16.44 -3.39 5.39
C ASP A 146 -15.07 -3.61 4.72
N VAL A 147 -14.25 -4.53 5.25
CA VAL A 147 -12.92 -4.83 4.71
C VAL A 147 -13.04 -5.83 3.58
N GLU A 148 -12.58 -5.42 2.40
CA GLU A 148 -12.47 -6.28 1.25
C GLU A 148 -11.17 -7.09 1.33
N GLN A 149 -11.26 -8.32 1.84
CA GLN A 149 -10.10 -9.18 2.10
C GLN A 149 -9.44 -9.66 0.80
N ALA A 150 -8.17 -9.28 0.60
CA ALA A 150 -7.40 -9.64 -0.59
C ALA A 150 -6.42 -10.82 -0.38
N CYS A 151 -5.99 -11.10 0.85
CA CYS A 151 -5.06 -12.22 1.10
C CYS A 151 -5.80 -13.43 1.67
N ALA A 152 -5.81 -14.54 0.95
CA ALA A 152 -6.43 -15.79 1.41
C ALA A 152 -5.66 -16.44 2.58
N GLU A 153 -4.34 -16.20 2.67
CA GLU A 153 -3.47 -16.85 3.65
C GLU A 153 -3.45 -16.12 5.00
N THR A 154 -3.67 -14.81 5.01
CA THR A 154 -3.57 -13.98 6.23
C THR A 154 -4.81 -13.10 6.34
N PRO A 155 -5.70 -13.34 7.32
CA PRO A 155 -6.88 -12.52 7.51
C PRO A 155 -6.49 -11.13 8.03
N PHE A 156 -7.23 -10.11 7.61
CA PHE A 156 -7.11 -8.76 8.14
C PHE A 156 -7.29 -8.73 9.67
N PRO A 157 -6.41 -8.05 10.43
CA PRO A 157 -6.48 -8.00 11.89
C PRO A 157 -7.77 -7.33 12.37
N THR A 158 -8.27 -7.75 13.54
CA THR A 158 -9.41 -7.08 14.17
C THR A 158 -8.96 -5.79 14.82
N LEU A 159 -9.41 -4.66 14.29
CA LEU A 159 -9.15 -3.32 14.82
C LEU A 159 -10.37 -2.78 15.59
N PRO A 160 -10.15 -1.93 16.62
CA PRO A 160 -11.24 -1.23 17.28
C PRO A 160 -11.90 -0.23 16.32
N THR A 161 -13.22 -0.04 16.42
CA THR A 161 -13.95 1.00 15.68
C THR A 161 -14.08 2.25 16.54
N GLN A 162 -13.84 3.42 15.96
CA GLN A 162 -14.07 4.70 16.63
C GLN A 162 -15.55 4.89 16.96
N PRO A 163 -15.91 5.28 18.19
CA PRO A 163 -17.30 5.54 18.55
C PRO A 163 -17.84 6.81 17.88
N GLY A 164 -19.15 6.83 17.64
CA GLY A 164 -19.87 8.01 17.12
C GLY A 164 -20.36 7.85 15.67
N PRO A 165 -20.91 8.93 15.08
CA PRO A 165 -21.30 8.94 13.68
C PRO A 165 -20.07 9.08 12.77
N GLN A 166 -20.15 8.54 11.55
CA GLN A 166 -19.12 8.73 10.53
C GLN A 166 -18.94 10.22 10.22
N THR A 167 -17.72 10.71 10.30
CA THR A 167 -17.35 12.11 9.98
C THR A 167 -16.67 12.18 8.62
N ALA A 168 -16.80 13.33 7.94
CA ALA A 168 -16.06 13.59 6.71
C ALA A 168 -14.59 13.90 7.01
N VAL A 169 -13.68 13.40 6.16
CA VAL A 169 -12.26 13.74 6.25
C VAL A 169 -12.07 15.20 5.80
N PRO A 170 -11.38 16.03 6.60
CA PRO A 170 -11.13 17.43 6.22
C PRO A 170 -10.15 17.49 5.05
N GLN A 171 -10.38 18.46 4.16
CA GLN A 171 -9.41 18.80 3.11
C GLN A 171 -8.14 19.41 3.72
N VAL A 172 -7.00 19.13 3.09
CA VAL A 172 -5.67 19.65 3.46
C VAL A 172 -5.22 20.65 2.42
#